data_AF-A0A3B9ANU8-F1
#
_entry.id   AF-A0A3B9ANU8-F1
#
_cell.length_a   1.000
_cell.length_b   1.000
_cell.length_c   1.000
_cell.angle_alpha   90.00
_cell.angle_beta   90.00
_cell.angle_gamma   90.00
#
_symmetry.space_group_name_H-M   'P 1'
#
loop_
_entity.id
_entity.type
_entity.pdbx_description
1 polymer ?
#
loop_
_entity_poly.entity_id
_entity_poly.type
_entity_poly.pdbx_seq_one_letter_code
_entity_poly.pdbx_strand_id
1 'polypeptide(L)'
;PGGQLMITNEVENYPGYPEGRNGPEMMDDFRKQAERFETVIRNEMIVKVDFSGPIHKAWSESGTEIHASTVIISTGASAKWLG
;
A
#
# COMPACT_ATOMS: atom_id res chain seq x y z
N PRO A 1 -5.95 1.85 0.33
CA PRO A 1 -5.48 2.87 -0.64
C PRO A 1 -4.49 2.26 -1.64
N GLY A 2 -4.48 2.70 -2.91
CA GLY A 2 -3.75 2.06 -4.03
C GLY A 2 -2.42 2.72 -4.47
N GLY A 3 -1.85 3.63 -3.68
CA GLY A 3 -0.57 4.28 -4.02
C GLY A 3 -0.64 5.29 -5.17
N GLN A 4 0.51 5.64 -5.75
CA GLN A 4 0.61 6.71 -6.76
C GLN A 4 -0.13 6.42 -8.07
N LEU A 5 -0.31 5.15 -8.45
CA LEU A 5 -1.03 4.81 -9.68
C LEU A 5 -2.51 5.22 -9.66
N MET A 6 -3.06 5.55 -8.48
CA MET A 6 -4.43 6.08 -8.36
C MET A 6 -4.64 7.43 -9.06
N ILE A 7 -3.56 8.17 -9.37
CA ILE A 7 -3.63 9.47 -10.08
C ILE A 7 -3.15 9.37 -11.53
N THR A 8 -2.92 8.15 -12.04
CA THR A 8 -2.46 7.89 -13.40
C THR A 8 -3.60 7.33 -14.25
N ASN A 9 -3.86 7.95 -15.40
CA ASN A 9 -4.95 7.53 -16.28
C ASN A 9 -4.62 6.28 -17.09
N GLU A 10 -3.44 6.20 -17.70
CA GLU A 10 -3.05 5.08 -18.58
C GLU A 10 -1.69 4.52 -18.15
N VAL A 11 -1.65 3.20 -17.96
CA VAL A 11 -0.43 2.43 -17.67
C VAL A 11 -0.23 1.45 -18.82
N GLU A 12 0.76 1.72 -19.68
CA GLU A 12 1.05 0.92 -20.88
C GLU A 12 2.29 0.03 -20.73
N ASN A 13 3.08 0.24 -19.67
CA ASN A 13 4.40 -0.37 -19.51
C ASN A 13 4.45 -1.42 -18.39
N TYR A 14 3.31 -1.81 -17.81
CA TYR A 14 3.26 -2.92 -16.87
C TYR A 14 2.98 -4.24 -17.61
N PRO A 15 3.88 -5.22 -17.55
CA PRO A 15 3.72 -6.47 -18.30
C PRO A 15 2.48 -7.25 -17.85
N GLY A 16 1.76 -7.83 -18.81
CA GLY A 16 0.52 -8.57 -18.56
C GLY A 16 -0.76 -7.82 -18.94
N TYR A 17 -0.67 -6.53 -19.25
CA TYR A 17 -1.77 -5.71 -19.78
C TYR A 17 -1.47 -5.28 -21.23
N PRO A 18 -1.73 -6.12 -22.25
CA PRO A 18 -1.32 -5.84 -23.64
C PRO A 18 -2.00 -4.61 -24.25
N GLU A 19 -3.20 -4.25 -23.80
CA GLU A 19 -3.95 -3.08 -24.23
C GLU A 19 -3.80 -1.89 -23.26
N GLY A 20 -2.82 -1.97 -22.35
CA GLY A 20 -2.70 -1.06 -21.20
C GLY A 20 -3.82 -1.27 -20.17
N ARG A 21 -3.77 -0.48 -19.09
CA ARG A 21 -4.77 -0.50 -18.02
C ARG A 21 -4.87 0.88 -17.37
N ASN A 22 -6.07 1.25 -16.91
CA ASN A 22 -6.20 2.44 -16.08
C ASN A 22 -5.55 2.23 -14.70
N GLY A 23 -4.84 3.22 -14.18
CA GLY A 23 -4.07 3.09 -12.94
C GLY A 23 -4.91 2.64 -11.74
N PRO A 24 -6.04 3.32 -11.43
CA PRO A 24 -7.01 2.86 -10.44
C PRO A 24 -7.51 1.42 -10.64
N GLU A 25 -7.84 1.02 -11.88
CA GLU A 25 -8.31 -0.35 -12.17
C GLU A 25 -7.23 -1.38 -11.92
N MET A 26 -5.99 -1.08 -12.31
CA MET A 26 -4.84 -1.95 -12.07
C MET A 26 -4.58 -2.14 -10.56
N MET A 27 -4.74 -1.08 -9.76
CA MET A 27 -4.59 -1.19 -8.30
C MET A 27 -5.72 -1.99 -7.65
N ASP A 28 -6.93 -1.93 -8.20
CA ASP A 28 -8.04 -2.77 -7.77
C ASP A 28 -7.81 -4.26 -8.12
N ASP A 29 -7.26 -4.55 -9.30
CA ASP A 29 -6.84 -5.90 -9.69
C ASP A 29 -5.83 -6.49 -8.67
N PHE A 30 -4.84 -5.70 -8.25
CA PHE A 30 -3.86 -6.10 -7.22
C PHE A 30 -4.46 -6.27 -5.83
N ARG A 31 -5.37 -5.38 -5.42
CA ARG A 31 -6.11 -5.54 -4.15
C ARG A 31 -6.86 -6.87 -4.14
N LYS A 32 -7.63 -7.15 -5.19
CA LYS A 32 -8.41 -8.40 -5.32
C LYS A 32 -7.51 -9.62 -5.30
N GLN A 33 -6.33 -9.56 -5.94
CA GLN A 33 -5.36 -10.65 -5.89
C GLN A 33 -4.85 -10.89 -4.47
N ALA A 34 -4.54 -9.85 -3.70
CA ALA A 34 -4.10 -9.98 -2.31
C ALA A 34 -5.21 -10.55 -1.41
N GLU A 35 -6.43 -10.07 -1.57
CA GLU A 35 -7.62 -10.55 -0.84
C GLU A 35 -7.94 -12.02 -1.17
N ARG A 36 -7.73 -12.46 -2.43
CA ARG A 36 -7.86 -13.86 -2.83
C ARG A 36 -6.92 -14.80 -2.06
N PHE A 37 -5.78 -14.28 -1.61
CA PHE A 37 -4.83 -15.00 -0.76
C PHE A 37 -4.96 -14.59 0.71
N GLU A 38 -6.16 -14.17 1.12
CA GLU A 38 -6.54 -13.93 2.53
C GLU A 38 -5.77 -12.79 3.21
N THR A 39 -5.18 -11.87 2.42
CA THR A 39 -4.53 -10.68 2.99
C THR A 39 -5.57 -9.78 3.68
N VAL A 40 -5.38 -9.51 4.98
CA VAL A 40 -6.25 -8.58 5.73
C VAL A 40 -5.83 -7.15 5.45
N ILE A 41 -6.61 -6.45 4.64
CA ILE A 41 -6.36 -5.04 4.31
C ILE A 41 -7.13 -4.14 5.27
N ARG A 42 -6.40 -3.36 6.06
CA ARG A 42 -6.97 -2.33 6.93
C ARG A 42 -6.82 -0.96 6.28
N ASN A 43 -7.91 -0.22 6.14
CA ASN A 43 -7.89 1.15 5.64
C ASN A 43 -7.60 2.11 6.80
N GLU A 44 -6.38 2.07 7.32
CA GLU A 44 -5.91 2.91 8.42
C GLU A 44 -4.52 3.48 8.11
N MET A 45 -4.21 4.67 8.63
CA MET A 45 -2.87 5.22 8.59
C MET A 45 -2.05 4.81 9.82
N ILE A 46 -0.83 4.32 9.63
CA ILE A 46 0.13 4.10 10.73
C ILE A 46 0.84 5.41 11.05
N VAL A 47 0.78 5.84 12.31
CA VAL A 47 1.31 7.14 12.77
C VAL A 47 2.55 7.00 13.66
N LYS A 48 2.80 5.81 14.22
CA LYS A 48 3.95 5.54 15.07
C LYS A 48 4.39 4.09 14.92
N VAL A 49 5.70 3.85 15.03
CA VAL A 49 6.30 2.52 15.11
C VAL A 49 7.33 2.44 16.22
N ASP A 50 7.54 1.23 16.75
CA ASP A 50 8.61 0.87 17.68
C ASP A 50 9.22 -0.46 17.25
N PHE A 51 10.50 -0.42 16.89
CA PHE A 51 11.29 -1.57 16.41
C PHE A 51 12.39 -1.99 17.39
N SER A 52 12.40 -1.44 18.61
CA SER A 52 13.46 -1.68 19.59
C SER A 52 13.51 -3.12 20.12
N GLY A 53 12.36 -3.83 20.08
CA GLY A 53 12.21 -5.19 20.59
C GLY A 53 12.07 -6.27 19.51
N PRO A 54 12.07 -7.55 19.92
CA PRO A 54 11.89 -8.70 19.02
C PRO A 54 10.49 -8.78 18.42
N ILE A 55 9.52 -8.10 19.03
CA ILE A 55 8.18 -7.87 18.48
C ILE A 55 8.07 -6.39 18.19
N HIS A 56 7.81 -6.07 16.92
CA HIS A 56 7.59 -4.72 16.45
C HIS A 56 6.18 -4.28 16.78
N LYS A 57 6.04 -2.99 17.10
CA LYS A 57 4.75 -2.37 17.39
C LYS A 57 4.48 -1.23 16.43
N ALA A 58 3.24 -1.10 16.02
CA ALA A 58 2.76 0.01 15.23
C ALA A 58 1.45 0.53 15.84
N TRP A 59 1.21 1.83 15.74
CA TRP A 59 -0.05 2.44 16.16
C TRP A 59 -0.69 3.10 14.95
N SER A 60 -1.98 2.79 14.73
CA SER A 60 -2.78 3.49 13.73
C SER A 60 -3.30 4.82 14.25
N GLU A 61 -3.77 5.68 13.35
CA GLU A 61 -4.41 6.96 13.69
C GLU A 61 -5.67 6.78 14.57
N SER A 62 -6.31 5.61 14.53
CA SER A 62 -7.44 5.26 15.39
C SER A 62 -7.01 4.88 16.82
N GLY A 63 -5.71 4.83 17.10
CA GLY A 63 -5.14 4.41 18.38
C GLY A 63 -4.96 2.89 18.50
N THR A 64 -5.26 2.13 17.45
CA THR A 64 -5.11 0.67 17.46
C THR A 64 -3.63 0.29 17.48
N GLU A 65 -3.23 -0.50 18.49
CA GLU A 65 -1.88 -1.06 18.57
C GLU A 65 -1.81 -2.40 17.83
N ILE A 66 -0.81 -2.54 16.96
CA ILE A 66 -0.59 -3.70 16.10
C ILE A 66 0.79 -4.28 16.44
N HIS A 67 0.85 -5.59 16.67
CA HIS A 67 2.09 -6.31 16.97
C HIS A 67 2.46 -7.22 15.81
N ALA A 68 3.74 -7.23 15.43
CA ALA A 68 4.24 -8.10 14.37
C ALA A 68 5.68 -8.53 14.64
N SER A 69 6.02 -9.78 14.32
CA SER A 69 7.41 -10.26 14.34
C SER A 69 8.26 -9.73 13.19
N THR A 70 7.62 -9.21 12.13
CA THR A 70 8.28 -8.67 10.94
C THR A 70 7.42 -7.57 10.33
N VAL A 71 8.05 -6.52 9.83
CA VAL A 71 7.38 -5.38 9.18
C VAL A 71 8.01 -5.14 7.81
N ILE A 72 7.18 -5.03 6.77
CA ILE A 72 7.59 -4.62 5.43
C ILE A 72 7.08 -3.19 5.21
N ILE A 73 7.99 -2.25 4.93
CA ILE A 73 7.65 -0.86 4.68
C ILE A 73 7.53 -0.65 3.18
N SER A 74 6.31 -0.38 2.71
CA SER A 74 5.98 -0.11 1.30
C SER A 74 5.16 1.17 1.15
N THR A 75 5.49 2.21 1.94
CA THR A 75 4.74 3.49 2.01
C THR A 75 4.93 4.39 0.79
N GLY A 76 5.80 4.00 -0.15
CA GLY A 76 6.09 4.76 -1.36
C GLY A 76 6.82 6.07 -1.08
N ALA A 77 6.69 7.00 -2.01
CA ALA A 77 7.19 8.36 -1.93
C ALA A 77 6.17 9.31 -2.57
N SER A 78 6.44 10.61 -2.58
CA SER A 78 5.66 11.61 -3.31
C SER A 78 6.59 12.45 -4.18
N ALA A 79 6.14 12.86 -5.37
CA ALA A 79 6.90 13.78 -6.21
C ALA A 79 7.03 15.14 -5.51
N LYS A 80 8.23 15.71 -5.53
CA LYS A 80 8.45 17.11 -5.13
C LYS A 80 8.11 18.01 -6.31
N TRP A 81 7.05 18.79 -6.17
CA TRP A 81 6.66 19.81 -7.15
C TRP A 81 7.48 21.09 -6.93
N LEU A 82 7.77 21.84 -7.99
CA LEU A 82 8.63 23.04 -7.96
C LEU A 82 7.88 24.31 -7.49
N GLY A 83 6.92 24.18 -6.57
CA GLY A 83 6.13 25.29 -6.03
C GLY A 83 6.76 25.95 -4.83
#